data_AF-A0A955MFJ9-F1
#
_entry.id   AF-A0A955MFJ9-F1
#
_cell.length_a   1.000
_cell.length_b   1.000
_cell.length_c   1.000
_cell.angle_alpha   90.00
_cell.angle_beta   90.00
_cell.angle_gamma   90.00
#
_symmetry.space_group_name_H-M   'P 1'
#
loop_
_entity.id
_entity.type
_entity.pdbx_description
1 polymer ?
#
loop_
_entity_poly.entity_id
_entity_poly.type
_entity_poly.pdbx_seq_one_letter_code
_entity_poly.pdbx_strand_id
1 'polypeptide(L)'
;MQEKSVFNICQQHSNDIDSNFIRFQNARKKDLNQAKKIFRSFKENLEKQILWEENVLFPFFEKKTGMHQIGPTFCRKREHENLQEVLKAVEDKLDKEDGNIEGEERHILSILEIHSNKEEQFVFKKIDEIASKEELKEIFAKREK
;
A
#
# COMPACT_ATOMS: atom_id res chain seq x y z
N MET A 1 -7.41 -20.14 -17.09
CA MET A 1 -7.73 -19.14 -16.05
C MET A 1 -6.59 -19.19 -15.06
N GLN A 2 -5.73 -18.17 -14.98
CA GLN A 2 -4.66 -18.15 -13.97
C GLN A 2 -5.32 -18.04 -12.59
N GLU A 3 -4.99 -18.91 -11.64
CA GLU A 3 -5.50 -18.79 -10.27
C GLU A 3 -5.04 -17.44 -9.71
N LYS A 4 -5.99 -16.64 -9.18
CA LYS A 4 -5.69 -15.37 -8.51
C LYS A 4 -4.83 -15.69 -7.28
N SER A 5 -3.71 -14.97 -7.12
CA SER A 5 -2.77 -15.10 -5.98
C SER A 5 -2.68 -13.77 -5.25
N VAL A 6 -2.70 -13.81 -3.92
CA VAL A 6 -2.51 -12.64 -3.05
C VAL A 6 -1.14 -12.03 -3.31
N PHE A 7 -0.09 -12.84 -3.40
CA PHE A 7 1.26 -12.36 -3.70
C PHE A 7 1.34 -11.59 -5.02
N ASN A 8 0.83 -12.16 -6.12
CA ASN A 8 0.88 -11.51 -7.43
C ASN A 8 0.09 -10.19 -7.44
N ILE A 9 -1.04 -10.17 -6.74
CA ILE A 9 -1.90 -8.99 -6.61
C ILE A 9 -1.17 -7.86 -5.87
N CYS A 10 -0.56 -8.15 -4.72
CA CYS A 10 0.17 -7.14 -3.94
C CYS A 10 1.43 -6.68 -4.67
N GLN A 11 2.15 -7.60 -5.34
CA GLN A 11 3.32 -7.25 -6.14
C GLN A 11 2.97 -6.33 -7.32
N GLN A 12 1.85 -6.59 -8.00
CA GLN A 12 1.38 -5.71 -9.05
C GLN A 12 1.02 -4.33 -8.49
N HIS A 13 0.32 -4.28 -7.35
CA HIS A 13 -0.03 -3.02 -6.70
C HIS A 13 1.21 -2.19 -6.32
N SER A 14 2.27 -2.84 -5.79
CA SER A 14 3.55 -2.19 -5.51
C SER A 14 4.17 -1.53 -6.76
N ASN A 15 4.17 -2.25 -7.90
CA ASN A 15 4.64 -1.66 -9.16
C ASN A 15 3.75 -0.48 -9.63
N ASP A 16 2.43 -0.56 -9.40
CA ASP A 16 1.49 0.50 -9.74
C ASP A 16 1.68 1.74 -8.84
N ILE A 17 2.01 1.56 -7.56
CA ILE A 17 2.40 2.62 -6.62
C ILE A 17 3.59 3.39 -7.19
N ASP A 18 4.67 2.69 -7.56
CA ASP A 18 5.90 3.31 -8.08
C ASP A 18 5.61 4.13 -9.34
N SER A 19 4.89 3.55 -10.29
CA SER A 19 4.51 4.22 -11.54
C SER A 19 3.67 5.47 -11.29
N ASN A 20 2.67 5.39 -10.40
CA ASN A 20 1.80 6.51 -10.09
C ASN A 20 2.52 7.61 -9.32
N PHE A 21 3.45 7.26 -8.42
CA PHE A 21 4.25 8.24 -7.70
C PHE A 21 5.21 9.00 -8.63
N ILE A 22 5.83 8.31 -9.59
CA ILE A 22 6.64 8.95 -10.65
C ILE A 22 5.78 9.89 -11.50
N ARG A 23 4.55 9.48 -11.86
CA ARG A 23 3.61 10.34 -12.59
C ARG A 23 3.26 11.60 -11.80
N PHE A 24 3.04 11.48 -10.50
CA PHE A 24 2.82 12.61 -9.60
C PHE A 24 4.01 13.58 -9.61
N GLN A 25 5.23 13.07 -9.38
CA GLN A 25 6.45 13.88 -9.38
C GLN A 25 6.67 14.63 -10.70
N ASN A 26 6.37 13.97 -11.83
CA ASN A 26 6.48 14.58 -13.15
C ASN A 26 5.43 15.67 -13.40
N ALA A 27 4.21 15.47 -12.91
CA ALA A 27 3.15 16.48 -13.01
C ALA A 27 3.48 17.70 -12.14
N ARG A 28 4.01 17.51 -10.93
CA ARG A 28 4.37 18.61 -10.01
C ARG A 28 5.35 19.60 -10.64
N LYS A 29 6.28 19.13 -11.47
CA LYS A 29 7.24 19.96 -12.19
C LYS A 29 6.60 20.89 -13.24
N LYS A 30 5.34 20.66 -13.61
CA LYS A 30 4.67 21.34 -14.74
C LYS A 30 3.39 22.04 -14.32
N ASP A 31 2.55 21.37 -13.53
CA ASP A 31 1.21 21.81 -13.17
C ASP A 31 0.83 21.22 -11.80
N LEU A 32 0.77 22.10 -10.79
CA LEU A 32 0.43 21.72 -9.41
C LEU A 32 -1.03 21.22 -9.28
N ASN A 33 -1.96 21.76 -10.07
CA ASN A 33 -3.35 21.32 -10.08
C ASN A 33 -3.49 19.92 -10.68
N GLN A 34 -2.73 19.62 -11.73
CA GLN A 34 -2.65 18.27 -12.27
C GLN A 34 -1.99 17.31 -11.28
N ALA A 35 -0.90 17.73 -10.64
CA ALA A 35 -0.21 16.94 -9.63
C ALA A 35 -1.14 16.58 -8.47
N LYS A 36 -1.93 17.52 -7.98
CA LYS A 36 -2.95 17.32 -6.95
C LYS A 36 -3.98 16.25 -7.32
N LYS A 37 -4.49 16.25 -8.55
CA LYS A 37 -5.44 15.23 -9.03
C LYS A 37 -4.80 13.84 -9.06
N ILE A 38 -3.56 13.75 -9.56
CA ILE A 38 -2.82 12.48 -9.63
C ILE A 38 -2.50 11.99 -8.22
N PHE A 39 -2.08 12.88 -7.31
CA PHE A 39 -1.77 12.56 -5.94
C PHE A 39 -2.98 12.00 -5.19
N ARG A 40 -4.17 12.59 -5.34
CA ARG A 40 -5.40 12.08 -4.72
C ARG A 40 -5.72 10.67 -5.20
N SER A 41 -5.64 10.42 -6.50
CA SER A 41 -5.86 9.08 -7.05
C SER A 41 -4.81 8.06 -6.57
N PHE A 42 -3.54 8.48 -6.47
CA PHE A 42 -2.47 7.67 -5.89
C PHE A 42 -2.76 7.32 -4.43
N LYS A 43 -3.06 8.33 -3.60
CA LYS A 43 -3.39 8.18 -2.18
C LYS A 43 -4.58 7.24 -1.98
N GLU A 44 -5.69 7.45 -2.69
CA GLU A 44 -6.88 6.60 -2.59
C GLU A 44 -6.59 5.12 -2.92
N ASN A 45 -5.79 4.87 -3.97
CA ASN A 45 -5.43 3.51 -4.35
C ASN A 45 -4.50 2.83 -3.34
N LEU A 46 -3.61 3.59 -2.72
CA LEU A 46 -2.73 3.12 -1.65
C LEU A 46 -3.52 2.83 -0.37
N GLU A 47 -4.41 3.73 0.05
CA GLU A 47 -5.26 3.54 1.23
C GLU A 47 -6.18 2.32 1.10
N LYS A 48 -6.74 2.06 -0.10
CA LYS A 48 -7.52 0.84 -0.35
C LYS A 48 -6.71 -0.44 -0.16
N GLN A 49 -5.45 -0.44 -0.57
CA GLN A 49 -4.57 -1.59 -0.37
C GLN A 49 -4.24 -1.78 1.11
N ILE A 50 -3.88 -0.70 1.81
CA ILE A 50 -3.64 -0.72 3.27
C ILE A 50 -4.86 -1.28 4.01
N LEU A 51 -6.06 -0.82 3.67
CA LEU A 51 -7.30 -1.32 4.29
C LEU A 51 -7.53 -2.81 4.03
N TRP A 52 -7.23 -3.29 2.83
CA TRP A 52 -7.35 -4.71 2.52
C TRP A 52 -6.32 -5.54 3.29
N GLU A 53 -5.08 -5.06 3.37
CA GLU A 53 -4.02 -5.68 4.14
C GLU A 53 -4.38 -5.76 5.63
N GLU A 54 -4.73 -4.64 6.25
CA GLU A 54 -4.93 -4.56 7.70
C GLU A 54 -6.23 -5.21 8.18
N ASN A 55 -7.29 -5.18 7.37
CA ASN A 55 -8.59 -5.71 7.78
C ASN A 55 -8.84 -7.14 7.29
N VAL A 56 -8.06 -7.63 6.31
CA VAL A 56 -8.30 -8.95 5.69
C VAL A 56 -7.06 -9.82 5.73
N LEU A 57 -5.96 -9.38 5.11
CA LEU A 57 -4.79 -10.24 4.93
C LEU A 57 -4.04 -10.48 6.24
N PHE A 58 -3.72 -9.43 6.99
CA PHE A 58 -3.00 -9.54 8.25
C PHE A 58 -3.80 -10.33 9.29
N PRO A 59 -5.10 -10.07 9.54
CA PRO A 59 -5.87 -10.88 10.48
C PRO A 59 -5.96 -12.35 10.06
N PHE A 60 -6.07 -12.63 8.75
CA PHE A 60 -6.08 -14.00 8.25
C PHE A 60 -4.73 -14.70 8.50
N PHE A 61 -3.63 -14.06 8.11
CA PHE A 61 -2.28 -14.57 8.32
C PHE A 61 -2.00 -14.82 9.81
N GLU A 62 -2.28 -13.82 10.65
CA GLU A 62 -2.08 -13.89 12.10
C GLU A 62 -2.89 -15.04 12.71
N LYS A 63 -4.17 -15.20 12.34
CA LYS A 63 -5.03 -16.29 12.83
C LYS A 63 -4.52 -17.68 12.42
N LYS A 64 -3.98 -17.83 11.21
CA LYS A 64 -3.50 -19.12 10.69
C LYS A 64 -2.12 -19.50 11.23
N THR A 65 -1.28 -18.52 11.53
CA THR A 65 0.13 -18.74 11.93
C THR A 65 0.37 -18.55 13.43
N GLY A 66 -0.49 -17.83 14.14
CA GLY A 66 -0.32 -17.43 15.53
C GLY A 66 0.64 -16.24 15.73
N MET A 67 1.15 -15.63 14.66
CA MET A 67 2.15 -14.55 14.72
C MET A 67 1.51 -13.16 14.95
N HIS A 68 1.06 -12.85 16.17
CA HIS A 68 0.23 -11.65 16.43
C HIS A 68 0.97 -10.36 16.84
N GLN A 69 2.10 -10.43 17.55
CA GLN A 69 2.65 -9.26 18.27
C GLN A 69 4.13 -8.94 17.99
N ILE A 70 4.90 -9.90 17.48
CA ILE A 70 6.31 -9.73 17.09
C ILE A 70 6.49 -10.41 15.74
N GLY A 71 5.79 -9.88 14.74
CA GLY A 71 5.71 -10.48 13.42
C GLY A 71 5.61 -9.42 12.33
N PRO A 72 5.78 -9.83 11.07
CA PRO A 72 5.85 -8.91 9.94
C PRO A 72 4.68 -7.93 9.91
N THR A 73 3.46 -8.40 10.18
CA THR A 73 2.23 -7.59 10.14
C THR A 73 2.21 -6.43 11.15
N PHE A 74 2.90 -6.55 12.30
CA PHE A 74 3.00 -5.46 13.28
C PHE A 74 3.89 -4.33 12.76
N CYS A 75 5.06 -4.67 12.19
CA CYS A 75 5.95 -3.69 11.58
C CYS A 75 5.25 -2.95 10.44
N ARG A 76 4.49 -3.67 9.59
CA ARG A 76 3.70 -3.08 8.48
C ARG A 76 2.70 -2.04 8.97
N LYS A 77 1.92 -2.35 10.01
CA LYS A 77 0.92 -1.41 10.55
C LYS A 77 1.55 -0.09 11.00
N ARG A 78 2.72 -0.13 11.67
CA ARG A 78 3.47 1.08 12.08
C ARG A 78 3.98 1.88 10.88
N GLU A 79 4.42 1.17 9.87
CA GLU A 79 4.85 1.71 8.58
C GLU A 79 3.69 2.38 7.82
N HIS A 80 2.50 1.78 7.81
CA HIS A 80 1.28 2.34 7.24
C HIS A 80 0.82 3.59 7.97
N GLU A 81 0.87 3.60 9.31
CA GLU A 81 0.55 4.79 10.13
C GLU A 81 1.42 5.99 9.71
N ASN A 82 2.74 5.79 9.65
CA ASN A 82 3.68 6.82 9.20
C ASN A 82 3.40 7.27 7.76
N LEU A 83 3.06 6.33 6.88
CA LEU A 83 2.75 6.61 5.48
C LEU A 83 1.49 7.48 5.34
N GLN A 84 0.43 7.15 6.08
CA GLN A 84 -0.82 7.92 6.10
C GLN A 84 -0.60 9.36 6.60
N GLU A 85 0.23 9.54 7.63
CA GLU A 85 0.58 10.87 8.15
C GLU A 85 1.29 11.73 7.09
N VAL A 86 2.30 11.19 6.41
CA VAL A 86 3.02 11.95 5.37
C VAL A 86 2.16 12.20 4.13
N LEU A 87 1.30 11.25 3.74
CA LEU A 87 0.36 11.45 2.63
C LEU A 87 -0.62 12.58 2.91
N LYS A 88 -1.11 12.68 4.14
CA LYS A 88 -1.97 13.78 4.58
C LYS A 88 -1.22 15.12 4.55
N ALA A 89 0.03 15.16 5.02
CA ALA A 89 0.84 16.38 4.96
C ALA A 89 1.06 16.88 3.52
N VAL A 90 1.29 15.97 2.56
CA VAL A 90 1.38 16.33 1.14
C VAL A 90 0.04 16.85 0.62
N GLU A 91 -1.07 16.17 0.91
CA GLU A 91 -2.39 16.63 0.48
C GLU A 91 -2.71 18.03 1.02
N ASP A 92 -2.46 18.28 2.31
CA ASP A 92 -2.69 19.58 2.96
C ASP A 92 -1.86 20.70 2.32
N LYS A 93 -0.63 20.41 1.88
CA LYS A 93 0.23 21.36 1.16
C LYS A 93 -0.27 21.61 -0.26
N LEU A 94 -0.62 20.56 -1.00
CA LEU A 94 -1.21 20.68 -2.33
C LEU A 94 -2.56 21.42 -2.31
N ASP A 95 -3.33 21.29 -1.22
CA ASP A 95 -4.57 22.04 -0.99
C ASP A 95 -4.34 23.54 -0.79
N LYS A 96 -3.19 23.92 -0.26
CA LYS A 96 -2.75 25.31 -0.07
C LYS A 96 -1.93 25.85 -1.24
N GLU A 97 -1.85 25.11 -2.35
CA GLU A 97 -1.00 25.42 -3.50
C GLU A 97 0.49 25.55 -3.13
N ASP A 98 0.92 24.89 -2.05
CA ASP A 98 2.31 24.84 -1.60
C ASP A 98 3.04 23.68 -2.28
N GLY A 99 3.94 24.01 -3.21
CA GLY A 99 4.77 23.05 -3.94
C GLY A 99 5.99 22.55 -3.17
N ASN A 100 6.28 23.07 -1.97
CA ASN A 100 7.45 22.72 -1.17
C ASN A 100 7.22 21.41 -0.41
N ILE A 101 7.24 20.30 -1.13
CA ILE A 101 6.95 18.95 -0.62
C ILE A 101 8.10 17.96 -0.81
N GLU A 102 9.29 18.41 -1.21
CA GLU A 102 10.44 17.54 -1.50
C GLU A 102 10.86 16.69 -0.29
N GLY A 103 10.67 17.22 0.92
CA GLY A 103 10.94 16.49 2.17
C GLY A 103 9.99 15.32 2.34
N GLU A 104 8.69 15.58 2.18
CA GLU A 104 7.64 14.58 2.25
C GLU A 104 7.74 13.55 1.12
N GLU A 105 8.08 13.97 -0.10
CA GLU A 105 8.31 13.06 -1.22
C GLU A 105 9.44 12.06 -0.91
N ARG A 106 10.57 12.54 -0.35
CA ARG A 106 11.66 11.64 0.07
C ARG A 106 11.24 10.70 1.20
N HIS A 107 10.42 11.19 2.12
CA HIS A 107 9.94 10.37 3.23
C HIS A 107 9.00 9.26 2.74
N ILE A 108 8.06 9.58 1.84
CA ILE A 108 7.20 8.59 1.18
C ILE A 108 8.04 7.53 0.47
N LEU A 109 9.03 7.93 -0.34
CA LEU A 109 9.92 6.99 -1.04
C LEU A 109 10.65 6.07 -0.07
N SER A 110 11.23 6.62 1.00
CA SER A 110 11.91 5.81 2.02
C SER A 110 10.97 4.79 2.66
N ILE A 111 9.72 5.16 2.94
CA ILE A 111 8.74 4.23 3.50
C ILE A 111 8.36 3.16 2.48
N LEU A 112 8.12 3.52 1.21
CA LEU A 112 7.74 2.59 0.15
C LEU A 112 8.86 1.59 -0.20
N GLU A 113 10.13 2.03 -0.17
CA GLU A 113 11.29 1.16 -0.36
C GLU A 113 11.39 0.11 0.75
N ILE A 114 11.20 0.53 2.01
CA ILE A 114 11.10 -0.39 3.15
C ILE A 114 9.88 -1.30 2.99
N HIS A 115 8.79 -0.78 2.44
CA HIS A 115 7.56 -1.55 2.30
C HIS A 115 7.70 -2.74 1.37
N SER A 116 8.38 -2.57 0.24
CA SER A 116 8.55 -3.62 -0.77
C SER A 116 9.56 -4.72 -0.36
N ASN A 117 9.83 -4.89 0.94
CA ASN A 117 10.85 -5.81 1.43
C ASN A 117 10.47 -7.29 1.23
N LYS A 118 11.46 -8.17 1.37
CA LYS A 118 11.27 -9.63 1.24
C LYS A 118 10.35 -10.22 2.33
N GLU A 119 10.22 -9.56 3.47
CA GLU A 119 9.40 -10.02 4.59
C GLU A 119 7.91 -9.89 4.28
N GLU A 120 7.51 -8.82 3.61
CA GLU A 120 6.16 -8.66 3.05
C GLU A 120 5.86 -9.76 2.01
N GLN A 121 6.80 -10.00 1.09
CA GLN A 121 6.63 -11.05 0.09
C GLN A 121 6.43 -12.42 0.74
N PHE A 122 7.06 -12.66 1.90
CA PHE A 122 6.86 -13.87 2.68
C PHE A 122 5.43 -13.97 3.22
N VAL A 123 4.87 -12.90 3.80
CA VAL A 123 3.48 -12.89 4.31
C VAL A 123 2.48 -13.28 3.22
N PHE A 124 2.55 -12.64 2.05
CA PHE A 124 1.57 -12.89 0.99
C PHE A 124 1.72 -14.26 0.33
N LYS A 125 2.95 -14.72 0.11
CA LYS A 125 3.19 -16.11 -0.35
C LYS A 125 2.66 -17.10 0.67
N LYS A 126 2.85 -16.83 1.96
CA LYS A 126 2.37 -17.71 3.01
C LYS A 126 0.85 -17.78 3.06
N ILE A 127 0.15 -16.67 2.81
CA ILE A 127 -1.32 -16.66 2.68
C ILE A 127 -1.76 -17.57 1.53
N ASP A 128 -1.13 -17.45 0.35
CA ASP A 128 -1.43 -18.31 -0.80
C ASP A 128 -1.19 -19.80 -0.49
N GLU A 129 -0.20 -20.14 0.33
CA GLU A 129 0.11 -21.52 0.74
C GLU A 129 -0.87 -22.10 1.78
N ILE A 130 -1.32 -21.31 2.75
CA ILE A 130 -2.08 -21.81 3.92
C ILE A 130 -3.60 -21.67 3.77
N ALA A 131 -4.06 -20.89 2.79
CA ALA A 131 -5.47 -20.67 2.55
C ALA A 131 -6.10 -21.79 1.72
N SER A 132 -7.32 -22.20 2.08
CA SER A 132 -8.13 -23.04 1.20
C SER A 132 -8.66 -22.25 -0.01
N LYS A 133 -9.18 -22.95 -1.02
CA LYS A 133 -9.81 -22.31 -2.18
C LYS A 133 -11.02 -21.46 -1.80
N GLU A 134 -11.78 -21.89 -0.80
CA GLU A 134 -12.94 -21.17 -0.26
C GLU A 134 -12.48 -19.89 0.47
N GLU A 135 -11.43 -19.99 1.29
CA GLU A 135 -10.86 -18.84 2.01
C GLU A 135 -10.28 -17.80 1.05
N LEU A 136 -9.58 -18.24 -0.01
CA LEU A 136 -9.07 -17.33 -1.05
C LEU A 136 -10.20 -16.59 -1.78
N LYS A 137 -11.32 -17.28 -2.08
CA LYS A 137 -12.50 -16.62 -2.67
C LYS A 137 -13.05 -15.52 -1.75
N GLU A 138 -13.14 -15.79 -0.45
CA GLU A 138 -13.60 -14.80 0.54
C GLU A 138 -12.62 -13.62 0.66
N ILE A 139 -11.32 -13.90 0.69
CA ILE A 139 -10.26 -12.87 0.75
C ILE A 139 -10.37 -11.93 -0.46
N PHE A 140 -10.52 -12.47 -1.67
CA PHE A 140 -10.64 -11.65 -2.87
C PHE A 140 -11.97 -10.90 -2.95
N ALA A 141 -13.08 -11.50 -2.52
CA ALA A 141 -14.38 -10.84 -2.48
C ALA A 141 -14.42 -9.62 -1.53
N LYS A 142 -13.57 -9.60 -0.49
CA LYS A 142 -13.45 -8.46 0.43
C LYS A 142 -12.60 -7.31 -0.13
N ARG A 143 -11.83 -7.53 -1.20
CA ARG A 143 -11.05 -6.48 -1.88
C ARG A 143 -11.90 -5.66 -2.86
N GLU A 144 -12.93 -6.29 -3.42
CA GLU A 144 -13.80 -5.71 -4.45
C GLU A 144 -14.97 -4.89 -3.85
N LYS A 145 -15.07 -4.82 -2.53
CA LYS A 145 -16.08 -4.05 -1.77
C LYS A 145 -15.48 -2.73 -1.28
#